data_AF-A0A162BPM5-F1
#
_entry.id   AF-A0A162BPM5-F1
#
_cell.length_a   1.000
_cell.length_b   1.000
_cell.length_c   1.000
_cell.angle_alpha   90.00
_cell.angle_beta   90.00
_cell.angle_gamma   90.00
#
_symmetry.space_group_name_H-M   'P 1'
#
loop_
_entity.id
_entity.type
_entity.pdbx_description
1 polymer ?
#
loop_
_entity_poly.entity_id
_entity_poly.type
_entity_poly.pdbx_seq_one_letter_code
_entity_poly.pdbx_strand_id
1 'polypeptide(L)' 'IVRHGMPKAIVSDRGTNFTSKLFRYFCKKLKIDQRLTTAYNPASNGETERFNRTLTSMLRKELKDGEHSNWED' A
#
# COMPACT_ATOMS: atom_id res chain seq x y z
N ILE A 1 -6.72 9.50 10.37
CA ILE A 1 -5.60 10.39 10.73
C ILE A 1 -4.35 9.52 10.92
N VAL A 2 -3.16 9.98 10.49
CA VAL A 2 -1.89 9.22 10.50
C VAL A 2 -1.53 8.69 11.90
N ARG A 3 -1.77 7.39 12.14
CA ARG A 3 -1.55 6.73 13.45
C ARG A 3 -0.08 6.72 13.90
N HIS A 4 0.85 6.77 12.96
CA HIS A 4 2.29 6.68 13.21
C HIS A 4 3.07 7.93 12.76
N GLY A 5 2.36 9.03 12.49
CA GLY A 5 2.94 10.25 11.94
C GLY A 5 3.14 10.20 10.42
N MET A 6 3.78 11.26 9.88
CA MET A 6 3.97 11.42 8.45
C MET A 6 5.17 10.60 7.95
N PRO A 7 4.98 9.73 6.94
CA PRO A 7 6.08 8.99 6.36
C PRO A 7 7.05 9.93 5.63
N LYS A 8 8.35 9.63 5.71
CA LYS A 8 9.38 10.38 4.96
C LYS A 8 9.33 10.08 3.47
N ALA A 9 8.97 8.85 3.11
CA ALA A 9 8.84 8.40 1.73
C ALA A 9 7.68 7.41 1.60
N ILE A 10 7.02 7.42 0.43
CA ILE A 10 6.05 6.41 0.03
C ILE A 10 6.58 5.73 -1.22
N VAL A 11 6.76 4.41 -1.14
CA VAL A 11 7.09 3.56 -2.29
C VAL A 11 5.80 2.93 -2.78
N SER A 12 5.43 3.15 -4.04
CA SER A 12 4.23 2.56 -4.64
C SER A 12 4.49 2.05 -6.04
N ASP A 13 3.60 1.21 -6.55
CA ASP A 13 3.56 0.90 -7.98
C ASP A 13 3.10 2.12 -8.81
N ARG A 14 3.05 1.94 -10.13
CA ARG A 14 2.63 2.97 -11.09
C ARG A 14 1.10 3.01 -11.30
N GLY A 15 0.31 2.50 -10.35
CA GLY A 15 -1.14 2.58 -10.39
C GLY A 15 -1.64 4.02 -10.56
N THR A 16 -2.77 4.19 -11.24
CA THR A 16 -3.36 5.50 -11.54
C THR A 16 -3.67 6.31 -10.27
N ASN A 17 -4.05 5.64 -9.18
CA ASN A 17 -4.30 6.27 -7.89
C ASN A 17 -3.05 6.98 -7.34
N PHE A 18 -1.90 6.31 -7.39
CA PHE A 18 -0.63 6.84 -6.88
C PHE A 18 0.05 7.80 -7.87
N THR A 19 -0.23 7.69 -9.16
CA THR A 19 0.32 8.60 -10.17
C THR A 19 -0.55 9.83 -10.43
N SER A 20 -1.75 9.89 -9.85
CA SER A 20 -2.70 10.99 -10.02
C SER A 20 -2.11 12.36 -9.61
N LYS A 21 -2.60 13.42 -10.25
CA LYS A 21 -2.20 14.81 -9.93
C LYS A 21 -2.50 15.15 -8.47
N LEU A 22 -3.65 14.69 -7.96
CA LEU A 22 -4.08 14.90 -6.58
C LEU A 22 -3.11 14.26 -5.59
N PHE A 23 -2.75 12.98 -5.80
CA PHE A 23 -1.84 12.27 -4.91
C PHE A 23 -0.44 12.89 -4.91
N ARG A 24 0.04 13.30 -6.08
CA ARG A 24 1.34 13.99 -6.20
C ARG A 24 1.35 15.34 -5.48
N TYR A 25 0.24 16.09 -5.58
CA TYR A 25 0.07 17.34 -4.84
C TYR A 25 0.04 17.11 -3.33
N PHE A 26 -0.67 16.08 -2.87
CA PHE A 26 -0.71 15.65 -1.49
C PHE A 26 0.69 15.33 -0.94
N CYS A 27 1.46 14.48 -1.63
CA CYS A 27 2.83 14.15 -1.25
C CYS A 27 3.72 15.39 -1.19
N LYS A 28 3.62 16.29 -2.18
CA LYS A 28 4.39 17.54 -2.21
C LYS A 28 4.05 18.46 -1.05
N LYS A 29 2.76 18.63 -0.73
CA LYS A 29 2.32 19.46 0.40
C LYS A 29 2.81 18.94 1.74
N LEU A 30 2.91 17.63 1.87
CA LEU A 30 3.32 16.95 3.10
C LEU A 30 4.82 16.63 3.14
N LYS A 31 5.59 17.07 2.15
CA LYS A 31 7.04 16.83 2.01
C LYS A 31 7.38 15.32 2.06
N ILE A 32 6.50 14.50 1.50
CA ILE A 32 6.70 13.05 1.37
C ILE A 32 7.45 12.80 0.06
N ASP A 33 8.57 12.08 0.14
CA ASP A 33 9.30 11.61 -1.04
C ASP A 33 8.52 10.46 -1.72
N GLN A 34 8.01 10.71 -2.91
CA GLN A 34 7.27 9.70 -3.66
C GLN A 34 8.21 8.90 -4.56
N ARG A 35 8.34 7.60 -4.31
CA ARG A 35 9.15 6.67 -5.09
C ARG A 35 8.23 5.71 -5.83
N LEU A 36 8.22 5.78 -7.15
CA LEU A 36 7.48 4.81 -7.95
C LEU A 36 8.40 3.66 -8.31
N THR A 37 7.96 2.43 -8.07
CA THR A 37 8.69 1.26 -8.55
C THR A 37 8.70 1.27 -10.08
N THR A 38 9.80 0.82 -10.67
CA THR A 38 9.85 0.57 -12.11
C THR A 38 8.88 -0.56 -12.43
N ALA A 39 8.19 -0.47 -13.58
CA ALA A 39 7.38 -1.59 -14.06
C ALA A 39 8.27 -2.84 -14.10
N TYR A 40 7.82 -3.94 -13.49
CA TYR A 40 8.52 -5.23 -13.54
C TYR A 40 9.92 -5.25 -12.90
N ASN A 41 10.10 -4.74 -11.67
CA ASN A 41 11.29 -5.06 -10.86
C ASN A 41 10.94 -5.97 -9.67
N PRO A 42 10.76 -7.29 -9.91
CA PRO A 42 10.36 -8.26 -8.89
C PRO A 42 11.37 -8.38 -7.73
N ALA A 43 12.63 -7.99 -7.94
CA ALA A 43 13.65 -8.01 -6.89
C ALA A 43 13.46 -6.86 -5.88
N SER A 44 13.14 -5.63 -6.33
CA SER A 44 12.85 -4.50 -5.44
C SER A 44 11.48 -4.60 -4.76
N ASN A 45 10.54 -5.33 -5.37
CA ASN A 45 9.18 -5.48 -4.88
C ASN A 45 8.96 -6.76 -4.06
N GLY A 46 9.99 -7.59 -3.88
CA GLY A 46 9.88 -8.90 -3.23
C GLY A 46 9.40 -8.84 -1.79
N GLU A 47 9.81 -7.84 -1.00
CA GLU A 47 9.32 -7.66 0.37
C GLU A 47 7.86 -7.22 0.41
N THR A 48 7.47 -6.29 -0.47
CA THR A 48 6.07 -5.88 -0.63
C THR A 48 5.19 -7.05 -1.08
N GLU A 49 5.67 -7.87 -2.02
CA GLU A 49 4.94 -9.04 -2.53
C GLU A 49 4.84 -10.15 -1.47
N ARG A 50 5.89 -10.39 -0.68
CA ARG A 50 5.86 -11.32 0.47
C ARG A 50 4.87 -10.85 1.53
N PHE A 51 4.88 -9.56 1.85
CA PHE A 51 3.93 -8.98 2.78
C PHE A 51 2.50 -9.10 2.25
N ASN A 52 2.24 -8.70 1.01
CA ASN A 52 0.92 -8.80 0.38
C ASN A 52 0.41 -10.25 0.33
N ARG A 53 1.29 -11.22 0.07
CA ARG A 53 0.96 -12.65 0.09
C ARG A 53 0.61 -13.13 1.50
N THR A 54 1.39 -12.72 2.49
CA THR A 54 1.15 -13.04 3.90
C THR A 54 -0.18 -12.46 4.36
N LEU A 55 -0.43 -11.18 4.07
CA LEU A 55 -1.67 -10.49 4.36
C LEU A 55 -2.87 -11.18 3.70
N THR A 56 -2.77 -11.50 2.40
CA THR A 56 -3.83 -12.22 1.68
C THR A 56 -4.09 -13.60 2.27
N SER A 57 -3.03 -14.30 2.71
CA SER A 57 -3.18 -15.60 3.36
C SER A 57 -3.86 -15.51 4.72
N MET A 58 -3.51 -14.49 5.52
CA MET A 58 -4.16 -14.21 6.80
C MET A 58 -5.64 -13.88 6.57
N LEU A 59 -5.93 -12.93 5.68
CA LEU A 59 -7.32 -12.57 5.33
C LEU A 59 -8.13 -13.76 4.84
N ARG A 60 -7.56 -14.63 3.99
CA ARG A 60 -8.25 -15.85 3.52
C ARG A 60 -8.54 -16.86 4.63
N LYS A 61 -7.69 -16.90 5.67
CA LYS A 61 -7.92 -17.76 6.82
C LYS A 61 -9.08 -17.21 7.66
N GLU A 62 -9.02 -15.93 8.00
CA GLU A 62 -10.09 -15.27 8.77
C GLU A 62 -11.44 -15.31 8.02
N LEU A 63 -11.43 -15.13 6.69
CA LEU A 63 -12.65 -15.18 5.86
C LEU A 63 -13.22 -16.61 5.68
N LYS A 64 -12.45 -17.67 5.97
CA LYS A 64 -12.93 -19.06 5.90
C LYS A 64 -13.66 -19.49 7.17
N ASP A 65 -13.42 -18.82 8.30
CA ASP A 65 -13.94 -19.21 9.61
C ASP A 65 -15.32 -18.59 9.95
N GLY A 66 -15.98 -17.94 8.99
CA GLY A 66 -17.45 -17.88 8.95
C GLY A 66 -18.14 -16.61 9.47
N GLU A 67 -17.45 -15.51 9.73
CA GLU A 67 -18.10 -14.22 10.03
C GLU A 67 -17.86 -13.20 8.91
N HIS A 68 -18.74 -13.23 7.91
CA HIS A 68 -18.86 -12.18 6.91
C HIS A 68 -19.78 -11.08 7.45
N SER A 69 -19.29 -10.10 8.21
CA SER A 69 -20.09 -8.88 8.44
C SER A 69 -19.31 -7.62 8.83
N ASN A 70 -18.08 -7.70 9.34
CA ASN A 70 -17.44 -6.52 9.96
C ASN A 70 -16.07 -6.15 9.38
N TRP A 71 -15.92 -6.18 8.06
CA TRP A 71 -14.66 -5.75 7.43
C TRP A 71 -14.43 -4.23 7.50
N GLU A 72 -15.47 -3.46 7.83
CA GLU A 72 -15.46 -1.99 7.92
C GLU A 72 -15.30 -1.46 9.36
N ASP A 73 -15.49 -2.30 10.38
CA ASP A 73 -15.35 -1.97 11.81
C ASP A 73 -13.93 -2.27 12.34
#